data_AF-A0A968JRI6-F1
#
_entry.id   AF-A0A968JRI6-F1
#
_cell.length_a   1.000
_cell.length_b   1.000
_cell.length_c   1.000
_cell.angle_alpha   90.00
_cell.angle_beta   90.00
_cell.angle_gamma   90.00
#
_symmetry.space_group_name_H-M   'P 1'
#
loop_
_entity.id
_entity.type
_entity.pdbx_description
1 polymer ?
#
loop_
_entity_poly.entity_id
_entity_poly.type
_entity_poly.pdbx_seq_one_letter_code
_entity_poly.pdbx_strand_id
1 'polypeptide(L)' 'MEQKTKEWLATGEIKPNYHLYFKEQSPIAVKKIGNNSEYIFFIEEGKKTITVTSIKSNLLKIELIKQ' A
#
# COMPACT_ATOMS: atom_id res chain seq x y z
N MET A 1 26.44 -2.99 -1.90
CA MET A 1 25.31 -2.97 -0.94
C MET A 1 24.02 -3.02 -1.74
N GLU A 2 23.59 -4.18 -2.23
CA GLU A 2 22.46 -4.22 -3.20
C GLU A 2 21.67 -5.54 -3.21
N GLN A 3 21.62 -6.25 -2.07
CA GLN A 3 20.93 -7.56 -1.99
C GLN A 3 19.84 -7.66 -0.93
N LYS A 4 19.70 -6.68 -0.02
CA LYS A 4 18.69 -6.76 1.06
C LYS A 4 17.24 -6.49 0.62
N THR A 5 17.02 -5.90 -0.55
CA THR A 5 15.66 -5.49 -0.99
C THR A 5 14.82 -6.66 -1.53
N LYS A 6 15.45 -7.78 -1.94
CA LYS A 6 14.75 -8.90 -2.58
C LYS A 6 14.21 -9.96 -1.60
N GLU A 7 14.77 -10.07 -0.41
CA GLU A 7 14.43 -11.16 0.54
C GLU A 7 13.11 -10.93 1.30
N TRP A 8 12.72 -9.67 1.55
CA TRP A 8 11.45 -9.35 2.26
C TRP A 8 10.18 -9.77 1.51
N LEU A 9 10.26 -10.03 0.20
CA LEU A 9 9.16 -10.53 -0.60
C LEU A 9 8.98 -12.05 -0.46
N ALA A 10 10.00 -12.77 0.03
CA ALA A 10 10.05 -14.23 0.00
C ALA A 10 9.69 -14.90 1.34
N THR A 11 9.78 -14.20 2.48
CA THR A 11 9.76 -14.82 3.82
C THR A 11 8.44 -14.78 4.58
N GLY A 12 7.32 -14.40 3.97
CA GLY A 12 6.00 -14.78 4.50
C GLY A 12 5.60 -14.21 5.86
N GLU A 13 5.29 -12.92 5.91
CA GLU A 13 4.15 -12.34 6.64
C GLU A 13 4.16 -10.85 6.32
N ILE A 14 3.39 -10.47 5.31
CA ILE A 14 3.29 -9.07 4.95
C ILE A 14 2.47 -8.42 6.09
N LYS A 15 2.93 -7.35 6.76
CA LYS A 15 2.17 -6.63 7.80
C LYS A 15 1.77 -5.23 7.31
N PRO A 16 0.51 -4.77 7.50
CA PRO A 16 0.10 -3.44 7.05
C PRO A 16 0.92 -2.36 7.75
N ASN A 17 1.42 -1.40 6.97
CA ASN A 17 2.17 -0.26 7.50
C ASN A 17 1.49 1.08 7.19
N TYR A 18 0.40 1.07 6.43
CA TYR A 18 -0.31 2.30 6.04
C TYR A 18 -1.83 2.12 6.06
N HIS A 19 -2.53 3.22 6.32
CA HIS A 19 -3.95 3.38 6.00
C HIS A 19 -4.13 4.28 4.79
N LEU A 20 -4.92 3.82 3.82
CA LEU A 20 -5.41 4.62 2.71
C LEU A 20 -6.83 5.11 3.03
N TYR A 21 -7.04 6.41 2.91
CA TYR A 21 -8.34 7.04 3.07
C TYR A 21 -8.86 7.45 1.71
N PHE A 22 -9.96 6.84 1.29
CA PHE A 22 -10.69 7.22 0.09
C PHE A 22 -11.99 7.94 0.46
N LYS A 23 -12.46 8.82 -0.41
CA LYS A 23 -13.74 9.49 -0.24
C LYS A 23 -14.87 8.45 -0.11
N GLU A 24 -15.74 8.63 0.89
CA GLU A 24 -16.93 7.80 1.13
C GLU A 24 -16.65 6.32 1.43
N GLN A 25 -15.39 5.96 1.76
CA GLN A 25 -15.01 4.60 2.11
C GLN A 25 -14.33 4.55 3.48
N SER A 26 -14.50 3.43 4.17
CA SER A 26 -13.71 3.13 5.36
C SER A 26 -12.22 3.05 5.01
N PRO A 27 -11.32 3.42 5.94
CA PRO A 27 -9.88 3.32 5.71
C PRO A 27 -9.46 1.87 5.42
N ILE A 28 -8.54 1.72 4.47
CA ILE A 28 -8.04 0.41 4.04
C ILE A 28 -6.61 0.24 4.56
N ALA A 29 -6.36 -0.84 5.30
CA ALA A 29 -5.02 -1.20 5.75
C ALA A 29 -4.23 -1.84 4.59
N VAL A 30 -3.08 -1.26 4.27
CA VAL A 30 -2.24 -1.68 3.15
C VAL A 30 -0.77 -1.82 3.53
N LYS A 31 -0.09 -2.67 2.77
CA LYS A 31 1.26 -3.16 3.09
C LYS A 31 2.37 -2.48 2.31
N LYS A 32 2.14 -2.25 1.03
CA LYS A 32 3.10 -1.67 0.11
C LYS A 32 2.36 -0.59 -0.66
N ILE A 33 2.92 0.60 -0.69
CA ILE A 33 2.42 1.70 -1.51
C ILE A 33 3.55 2.05 -2.46
N GLY A 34 3.29 1.93 -3.76
CA GLY A 34 4.02 2.66 -4.78
C GLY A 34 3.15 3.78 -5.29
N ASN A 35 3.74 4.85 -5.81
CA ASN A 35 2.99 5.88 -6.51
C ASN A 35 3.80 6.41 -7.70
N ASN A 36 3.09 6.94 -8.68
CA ASN A 36 3.64 7.89 -9.65
C ASN A 36 2.80 9.19 -9.59
N SER A 37 2.89 10.03 -10.61
CA SER A 37 2.14 11.29 -10.66
C SER A 37 0.62 11.11 -10.81
N GLU A 38 0.14 9.94 -11.26
CA GLU A 38 -1.27 9.73 -11.62
C GLU A 38 -1.94 8.58 -10.85
N TYR A 39 -1.17 7.63 -10.33
CA TYR A 39 -1.64 6.39 -9.75
C TYR A 39 -0.95 6.05 -8.43
N ILE A 40 -1.70 5.36 -7.58
CA ILE A 40 -1.24 4.64 -6.41
C ILE A 40 -1.40 3.13 -6.65
N PHE A 41 -0.40 2.37 -6.24
CA PHE A 41 -0.36 0.91 -6.32
C PHE A 41 -0.25 0.37 -4.91
N PHE A 42 -1.14 -0.54 -4.51
CA PHE A 42 -1.11 -1.09 -3.17
C PHE A 42 -1.54 -2.55 -3.07
N ILE A 43 -1.13 -3.19 -1.97
CA ILE A 43 -1.55 -4.54 -1.60
C ILE A 43 -2.31 -4.44 -0.29
N GLU A 44 -3.60 -4.78 -0.33
CA GLU A 44 -4.44 -4.88 0.86
C GLU A 44 -4.01 -6.05 1.74
N GLU A 45 -4.35 -5.98 3.03
CA GLU A 45 -4.14 -7.09 3.93
C GLU A 45 -4.84 -8.37 3.47
N GLY A 46 -4.16 -9.53 3.64
CA GLY A 46 -4.65 -10.84 3.20
C GLY A 46 -4.64 -11.07 1.68
N LYS A 47 -4.43 -10.05 0.84
CA LYS A 47 -4.43 -10.20 -0.63
C LYS A 47 -3.03 -10.47 -1.19
N LYS A 48 -2.98 -11.20 -2.31
CA LYS A 48 -1.77 -11.43 -3.12
C LYS A 48 -1.78 -10.66 -4.45
N THR A 49 -2.81 -9.86 -4.69
CA THR A 49 -3.00 -9.04 -5.89
C THR A 49 -2.61 -7.58 -5.62
N ILE A 50 -2.08 -6.92 -6.65
CA ILE A 50 -1.78 -5.48 -6.62
C ILE A 50 -3.00 -4.72 -7.14
N THR A 51 -3.53 -3.81 -6.34
CA THR A 51 -4.59 -2.88 -6.74
C THR A 51 -3.95 -1.59 -7.28
N VAL A 52 -4.48 -1.09 -8.39
CA VAL A 52 -4.06 0.17 -9.01
C VAL A 52 -5.23 1.13 -9.01
N THR A 53 -5.03 2.34 -8.51
CA THR A 53 -6.09 3.36 -8.42
C THR A 53 -5.51 4.72 -8.78
N SER A 54 -6.29 5.59 -9.42
CA SER A 54 -5.80 6.93 -9.72
C SER A 54 -5.72 7.78 -8.44
N ILE A 55 -4.69 8.62 -8.31
CA ILE A 55 -4.60 9.58 -7.20
C ILE A 55 -5.70 10.63 -7.31
N LYS A 56 -6.01 11.04 -8.55
CA LYS A 56 -7.11 11.99 -8.83
C LYS A 56 -8.47 11.41 -8.47
N SER A 57 -8.60 10.08 -8.45
CA SER A 57 -9.81 9.42 -7.96
C SER A 57 -9.76 9.29 -6.45
N ASN A 58 -10.37 10.27 -5.76
CA ASN A 58 -10.90 10.12 -4.41
C ASN A 58 -9.90 9.76 -3.28
N LEU A 59 -8.59 9.74 -3.49
CA LEU A 59 -7.61 9.55 -2.42
C LEU A 59 -7.51 10.83 -1.58
N LEU A 60 -7.80 10.72 -0.29
CA LEU A 60 -7.81 11.86 0.64
C LEU A 60 -6.51 11.94 1.46
N LYS A 61 -6.02 10.80 1.96
CA LYS A 61 -4.87 10.73 2.86
C LYS A 61 -4.20 9.37 2.76
N ILE A 62 -2.87 9.37 2.91
CA ILE A 62 -2.07 8.19 3.21
C ILE A 62 -1.47 8.41 4.60
N GLU A 63 -1.73 7.51 5.53
CA GLU A 63 -1.22 7.61 6.90
C GLU A 63 -0.34 6.42 7.22
N LEU A 64 0.88 6.67 7.70
CA LEU A 64 1.75 5.63 8.22
C LEU A 64 1.19 5.15 9.57
N ILE A 65 0.99 3.85 9.70
CA ILE A 65 0.71 3.22 10.98
C ILE A 65 2.04 3.19 11.72
N LYS A 66 2.24 4.09 12.70
CA LYS A 66 3.45 4.08 13.53
C LYS A 66 3.58 2.68 14.17
N GLN A 67 4.74 2.07 13.93
CA GLN A 67 5.20 0.89 14.69
C GLN A 67 5.64 1.31 16.08
#